data_AF-A0A6B0XV39-F1
#
_entry.id   AF-A0A6B0XV39-F1
#
_cell.length_a   1.000
_cell.length_b   1.000
_cell.length_c   1.000
_cell.angle_alpha   90.00
_cell.angle_beta   90.00
_cell.angle_gamma   90.00
#
_symmetry.space_group_name_H-M   'P 1'
#
loop_
_entity.id
_entity.type
_entity.pdbx_description
1 polymer ?
#
loop_
_entity_poly.entity_id
_entity_poly.type
_entity_poly.pdbx_seq_one_letter_code
_entity_poly.pdbx_strand_id
1 'polypeptide(L)'
;MLDNTERGIVAEFLVANALGLTETPRVEWGSYDLETSSGTKIEIKSAAYLQSWRQKKRSTIRFGIARTKEAWDPATGESRTHSPPKRIADIYVFCLLKQENKATVDPLDTEQWEFYVVPTSVIDKEKPCSETIGLRPLKDLAGRPCSYDDLAAEVTRVAESVPP
;
A
#
# COMPACT_ATOMS: atom_id res chain seq x y z
N MET A 1 -8.89 15.26 6.17
CA MET A 1 -8.51 13.96 5.58
C MET A 1 -7.70 14.02 4.27
N LEU A 2 -7.17 15.18 3.86
CA LEU A 2 -6.11 15.23 2.82
C LEU A 2 -4.70 15.26 3.44
N ASP A 3 -4.60 15.24 4.77
CA ASP A 3 -3.34 15.05 5.45
C ASP A 3 -2.78 13.66 5.13
N ASN A 4 -1.45 13.55 5.06
CA ASN A 4 -0.80 12.31 4.65
C ASN A 4 -1.04 11.18 5.65
N THR A 5 -1.05 11.49 6.95
CA THR A 5 -1.25 10.50 8.01
C THR A 5 -2.69 10.00 8.01
N GLU A 6 -3.66 10.92 8.01
CA GLU A 6 -5.09 10.57 7.98
C GLU A 6 -5.45 9.75 6.73
N ARG A 7 -4.93 10.14 5.56
CA ARG A 7 -5.17 9.41 4.31
C ARG A 7 -4.55 8.02 4.33
N GLY A 8 -3.38 7.86 4.96
CA GLY A 8 -2.75 6.55 5.19
C GLY A 8 -3.68 5.63 5.98
N ILE A 9 -4.20 6.11 7.11
CA ILE A 9 -5.11 5.34 7.97
C ILE A 9 -6.40 4.95 7.23
N VAL A 10 -6.98 5.87 6.43
CA VAL A 10 -8.16 5.54 5.61
C VAL A 10 -7.83 4.48 4.57
N ALA A 11 -6.71 4.60 3.86
CA ALA A 11 -6.30 3.60 2.89
C ALA A 11 -6.10 2.22 3.54
N GLU A 12 -5.43 2.16 4.68
CA GLU A 12 -5.27 0.92 5.47
C GLU A 12 -6.62 0.32 5.85
N PHE A 13 -7.55 1.14 6.36
CA PHE A 13 -8.90 0.70 6.71
C PHE A 13 -9.69 0.19 5.50
N LEU A 14 -9.64 0.88 4.35
CA LEU A 14 -10.33 0.45 3.14
C LEU A 14 -9.83 -0.92 2.67
N VAL A 15 -8.51 -1.11 2.63
CA VAL A 15 -7.93 -2.41 2.26
C VAL A 15 -8.35 -3.48 3.29
N ALA A 16 -8.21 -3.20 4.59
CA ALA A 16 -8.63 -4.14 5.63
C ALA A 16 -10.12 -4.52 5.52
N ASN A 17 -10.99 -3.54 5.24
CA ASN A 17 -12.43 -3.78 5.10
C ASN A 17 -12.75 -4.61 3.85
N ALA A 18 -12.16 -4.28 2.70
CA ALA A 18 -12.33 -5.07 1.48
C ALA A 18 -11.90 -6.53 1.65
N LEU A 19 -10.84 -6.77 2.42
CA LEU A 19 -10.29 -8.10 2.69
C LEU A 19 -10.98 -8.82 3.87
N GLY A 20 -11.89 -8.16 4.59
CA GLY A 20 -12.53 -8.73 5.78
C GLY A 20 -11.60 -8.89 6.99
N LEU A 21 -10.54 -8.10 7.10
CA LEU A 21 -9.49 -8.19 8.13
C LEU A 21 -9.65 -7.15 9.27
N THR A 22 -10.84 -6.61 9.48
CA THR A 22 -11.07 -5.52 10.46
C THR A 22 -11.17 -5.97 11.91
N GLU A 23 -11.15 -7.29 12.19
CA GLU A 23 -11.28 -7.82 13.55
C GLU A 23 -9.99 -7.65 14.37
N THR A 24 -8.85 -7.46 13.70
CA THR A 24 -7.55 -7.26 14.37
C THR A 24 -7.24 -5.76 14.49
N PRO A 25 -6.88 -5.26 15.69
CA PRO A 25 -6.45 -3.88 15.86
C PRO A 25 -5.23 -3.55 15.01
N ARG A 26 -5.20 -2.33 14.44
CA ARG A 26 -4.04 -1.79 13.73
C ARG A 26 -2.80 -1.76 14.62
N VAL A 27 -1.66 -2.21 14.09
CA VAL A 27 -0.36 -2.15 14.77
C VAL A 27 0.53 -1.13 14.07
N GLU A 28 0.67 0.06 14.66
CA GLU A 28 1.30 1.24 14.02
C GLU A 28 2.79 1.05 13.64
N TRP A 29 3.50 0.13 14.29
CA TRP A 29 4.95 -0.10 14.09
C TRP A 29 5.25 -1.47 13.48
N GLY A 30 4.23 -2.18 12.98
CA GLY A 30 4.40 -3.47 12.35
C GLY A 30 5.36 -3.42 11.16
N SER A 31 6.05 -4.53 10.91
CA SER A 31 6.89 -4.68 9.72
C SER A 31 6.10 -4.81 8.40
N TYR A 32 4.77 -4.85 8.51
CA TYR A 32 3.74 -4.85 7.46
C TYR A 32 2.43 -4.32 8.08
N ASP A 33 1.48 -3.90 7.25
CA ASP A 33 0.24 -3.28 7.70
C ASP A 33 -0.87 -4.30 7.99
N LEU A 34 -0.98 -5.35 7.17
CA LEU A 34 -1.98 -6.42 7.34
C LEU A 34 -1.38 -7.81 7.10
N GLU A 35 -1.98 -8.81 7.71
CA GLU A 35 -1.71 -10.23 7.44
C GLU A 35 -3.04 -10.97 7.25
N THR A 36 -3.12 -11.73 6.15
CA THR A 36 -4.29 -12.55 5.84
C THR A 36 -4.32 -13.82 6.71
N SER A 37 -5.45 -14.52 6.78
CA SER A 37 -5.55 -15.80 7.49
C SER A 37 -4.63 -16.89 6.92
N SER A 38 -4.18 -16.76 5.67
CA SER A 38 -3.19 -17.64 5.04
C SER A 38 -1.74 -17.26 5.33
N GLY A 39 -1.50 -16.19 6.12
CA GLY A 39 -0.16 -15.71 6.48
C GLY A 39 0.50 -14.78 5.46
N THR A 40 -0.24 -14.36 4.42
CA THR A 40 0.28 -13.39 3.43
C THR A 40 0.36 -11.99 4.06
N LYS A 41 1.57 -11.42 4.05
CA LYS A 41 1.87 -10.09 4.60
C LYS A 41 1.68 -9.02 3.55
N ILE A 42 0.99 -7.94 3.91
CA ILE A 42 0.59 -6.87 3.01
C ILE A 42 1.12 -5.53 3.53
N GLU A 43 1.83 -4.81 2.66
CA GLU A 43 2.20 -3.41 2.87
C GLU A 43 1.26 -2.50 2.08
N ILE A 44 0.78 -1.44 2.70
CA ILE A 44 -0.16 -0.47 2.14
C ILE A 44 0.55 0.88 1.99
N LYS A 45 0.39 1.49 0.82
CA LYS A 45 0.98 2.81 0.53
C LYS A 45 -0.07 3.72 -0.09
N SER A 46 -0.28 4.90 0.49
CA SER A 46 -1.26 5.87 -0.02
C SER A 46 -0.61 7.08 -0.69
N ALA A 47 -1.24 7.60 -1.74
CA ALA A 47 -0.89 8.86 -2.39
C ALA A 47 -2.13 9.59 -2.89
N ALA A 48 -2.02 10.90 -3.11
CA ALA A 48 -3.09 11.73 -3.65
C ALA A 48 -2.51 12.89 -4.47
N TYR A 49 -3.24 13.34 -5.49
CA TYR A 49 -2.87 14.55 -6.24
C TYR A 49 -3.06 15.83 -5.41
N LEU A 50 -4.05 15.82 -4.53
CA LEU A 50 -4.44 16.92 -3.67
C LEU A 50 -3.89 16.75 -2.25
N GLN A 51 -3.58 17.86 -1.59
CA GLN A 51 -3.09 17.92 -0.22
C GLN A 51 -3.96 18.87 0.61
N SER A 52 -3.91 18.71 1.94
CA SER A 52 -4.65 19.53 2.90
C SER A 52 -4.21 20.99 2.86
N TRP A 53 -2.92 21.25 2.59
CA TRP A 53 -2.39 22.60 2.43
C TRP A 53 -2.61 23.17 1.02
N ARG A 54 -2.41 24.50 0.90
CA ARG A 54 -2.48 25.20 -0.38
C ARG A 54 -1.34 24.75 -1.29
N GLN A 55 -1.67 24.33 -2.51
CA GLN A 55 -0.69 23.88 -3.51
C GLN A 55 -0.74 24.79 -4.74
N LYS A 56 0.44 25.08 -5.33
CA LYS A 56 0.52 25.78 -6.63
C LYS A 56 0.25 24.86 -7.82
N LYS A 57 0.53 23.56 -7.65
CA LYS A 57 0.29 22.48 -8.61
C LYS A 57 0.02 21.18 -7.87
N ARG A 58 -0.61 20.21 -8.54
CA ARG A 58 -0.86 18.88 -7.99
C ARG A 58 0.44 18.17 -7.62
N SER A 59 0.35 17.30 -6.62
CA SER A 59 1.46 16.44 -6.21
C SER A 59 1.78 15.43 -7.30
N THR A 60 3.08 15.19 -7.52
CA THR A 60 3.53 14.06 -8.33
C THR A 60 3.32 12.78 -7.52
N ILE A 61 2.59 11.81 -8.07
CA ILE A 61 2.33 10.54 -7.39
C ILE A 61 3.62 9.72 -7.30
N ARG A 62 3.99 9.37 -6.07
CA ARG A 62 5.16 8.58 -5.73
C ARG A 62 4.88 7.81 -4.45
N PHE A 63 5.29 6.55 -4.42
CA PHE A 63 5.15 5.66 -3.27
C PHE A 63 6.52 5.21 -2.78
N GLY A 64 6.67 5.03 -1.46
CA GLY A 64 7.86 4.45 -0.85
C GLY A 64 7.87 2.93 -0.99
N ILE A 65 8.99 2.38 -1.44
CA ILE A 65 9.25 0.95 -1.63
C ILE A 65 10.68 0.59 -1.18
N ALA A 66 11.25 1.37 -0.25
CA ALA A 66 12.58 1.13 0.27
C ALA A 66 12.67 -0.26 0.94
N ARG A 67 13.84 -0.87 0.86
CA ARG A 67 14.13 -2.10 1.60
C ARG A 67 14.37 -1.77 3.07
N THR A 68 13.84 -2.62 3.94
CA THR A 68 13.94 -2.48 5.39
C THR A 68 15.19 -3.20 5.88
N LYS A 69 16.06 -2.46 6.58
CA LYS A 69 17.24 -3.03 7.26
C LYS A 69 16.88 -3.57 8.64
N GLU A 70 15.99 -2.89 9.36
CA GLU A 70 15.55 -3.26 10.70
C GLU A 70 14.03 -3.32 10.72
N ALA A 71 13.49 -4.50 11.00
CA ALA A 71 12.06 -4.76 11.05
C ALA A 71 11.67 -5.08 12.50
N TRP A 72 10.79 -4.27 13.09
CA TRP A 72 10.29 -4.52 14.43
C TRP A 72 9.15 -5.55 14.39
N ASP A 73 9.18 -6.49 15.33
CA ASP A 73 8.16 -7.51 15.51
C ASP A 73 7.34 -7.21 16.78
N PRO A 74 6.05 -6.82 16.64
CA PRO A 74 5.19 -6.54 17.79
C PRO A 74 4.96 -7.74 18.70
N ALA A 75 5.00 -8.96 18.17
CA ALA A 75 4.71 -10.16 18.94
C ALA A 75 5.85 -10.49 19.92
N THR A 76 7.08 -10.15 19.55
CA THR A 76 8.28 -10.40 20.39
C THR A 76 8.79 -9.14 21.08
N GLY A 77 8.44 -7.96 20.57
CA GLY A 77 8.98 -6.67 21.03
C GLY A 77 10.41 -6.42 20.55
N GLU A 78 10.94 -7.23 19.63
CA GLU A 78 12.33 -7.18 19.17
C GLU A 78 12.45 -6.68 17.73
N SER A 79 13.60 -6.06 17.42
CA SER A 79 13.95 -5.70 16.04
C SER A 79 14.85 -6.76 15.41
N ARG A 80 14.47 -7.21 14.21
CA ARG A 80 15.29 -8.10 13.38
C ARG A 80 16.09 -7.28 12.37
N THR A 81 17.39 -7.50 12.34
CA THR A 81 18.28 -6.92 11.33
C THR A 81 18.38 -7.81 10.10
N HIS A 82 18.17 -7.23 8.92
CA HIS A 82 18.30 -7.87 7.61
C HIS A 82 19.58 -7.38 6.91
N SER A 83 20.49 -8.31 6.61
CA SER A 83 21.69 -8.08 5.83
C SER A 83 21.81 -9.16 4.74
N PRO A 84 21.53 -8.84 3.46
CA PRO A 84 21.16 -7.52 2.95
C PRO A 84 19.74 -7.07 3.38
N PRO A 85 19.44 -5.75 3.35
CA PRO A 85 18.08 -5.24 3.57
C PRO A 85 17.08 -5.85 2.58
N LYS A 86 15.83 -6.03 3.00
CA LYS A 86 14.75 -6.59 2.14
C LYS A 86 13.41 -5.93 2.39
N ARG A 87 12.45 -6.10 1.48
CA ARG A 87 11.03 -5.77 1.74
C ARG A 87 10.42 -6.92 2.54
N ILE A 88 9.62 -6.60 3.57
CA ILE A 88 9.13 -7.59 4.53
C ILE A 88 7.79 -8.18 4.09
N ALA A 89 6.90 -7.36 3.55
CA ALA A 89 5.62 -7.81 3.02
C ALA A 89 5.80 -8.66 1.76
N ASP A 90 4.87 -9.57 1.53
CA ASP A 90 4.80 -10.41 0.34
C ASP A 90 4.13 -9.67 -0.83
N ILE A 91 3.20 -8.76 -0.50
CA ILE A 91 2.41 -7.97 -1.45
C ILE A 91 2.40 -6.51 -1.03
N TYR A 92 2.43 -5.61 -2.01
CA TYR A 92 2.15 -4.20 -1.83
C TYR A 92 0.79 -3.84 -2.43
N VAL A 93 -0.03 -3.11 -1.68
CA VAL A 93 -1.26 -2.47 -2.16
C VAL A 93 -1.07 -0.96 -2.18
N PHE A 94 -0.92 -0.41 -3.38
CA PHE A 94 -0.79 1.02 -3.58
C PHE A 94 -2.17 1.65 -3.80
N CYS A 95 -2.55 2.55 -2.91
CA CYS A 95 -3.84 3.22 -2.89
C CYS A 95 -3.69 4.66 -3.39
N LEU A 96 -4.30 4.98 -4.53
CA LEU A 96 -4.32 6.32 -5.09
C LEU A 96 -5.70 6.95 -4.89
N LEU A 97 -5.79 8.01 -4.09
CA LEU A 97 -6.96 8.90 -4.11
C LEU A 97 -6.87 9.75 -5.39
N LYS A 98 -7.57 9.31 -6.44
CA LYS A 98 -7.45 9.83 -7.81
C LYS A 98 -8.18 11.15 -8.04
N GLN A 99 -9.07 11.56 -7.13
CA GLN A 99 -9.83 12.81 -7.28
C GLN A 99 -8.89 14.03 -7.32
N GLU A 100 -9.13 14.89 -8.31
CA GLU A 100 -8.31 16.08 -8.58
C GLU A 100 -9.06 17.39 -8.34
N ASN A 101 -10.36 17.33 -8.04
CA ASN A 101 -11.17 18.47 -7.65
C ASN A 101 -11.25 18.60 -6.13
N LYS A 102 -10.71 19.69 -5.57
CA LYS A 102 -10.73 19.96 -4.12
C LYS A 102 -12.14 20.11 -3.54
N ALA A 103 -13.12 20.52 -4.34
CA ALA A 103 -14.49 20.73 -3.85
C ALA A 103 -15.26 19.41 -3.66
N THR A 104 -14.82 18.34 -4.30
CA THR A 104 -15.52 17.04 -4.31
C THR A 104 -14.69 15.90 -3.76
N VAL A 105 -13.46 16.17 -3.31
CA VAL A 105 -12.59 15.13 -2.77
C VAL A 105 -13.09 14.65 -1.43
N ASP A 106 -13.42 13.37 -1.38
CA ASP A 106 -13.86 12.68 -0.19
C ASP A 106 -13.09 11.35 -0.07
N PRO A 107 -12.13 11.24 0.85
CA PRO A 107 -11.40 10.00 1.08
C PRO A 107 -12.28 8.83 1.54
N LEU A 108 -13.51 9.07 2.01
CA LEU A 108 -14.46 8.01 2.39
C LEU A 108 -15.28 7.49 1.20
N ASP A 109 -15.27 8.20 0.07
CA ASP A 109 -15.90 7.77 -1.17
C ASP A 109 -14.96 6.79 -1.91
N THR A 110 -15.33 5.51 -1.88
CA THR A 110 -14.53 4.41 -2.44
C THR A 110 -14.34 4.52 -3.96
N GLU A 111 -15.26 5.21 -4.67
CA GLU A 111 -15.15 5.42 -6.12
C GLU A 111 -13.99 6.36 -6.49
N GLN A 112 -13.55 7.20 -5.53
CA GLN A 112 -12.44 8.13 -5.71
C GLN A 112 -11.07 7.49 -5.54
N TRP A 113 -11.02 6.19 -5.22
CA TRP A 113 -9.78 5.43 -5.10
C TRP A 113 -9.47 4.61 -6.35
N GLU A 114 -8.20 4.32 -6.54
CA GLU A 114 -7.68 3.28 -7.43
C GLU A 114 -6.64 2.47 -6.65
N PHE A 115 -6.68 1.16 -6.82
CA PHE A 115 -5.78 0.25 -6.13
C PHE A 115 -4.89 -0.47 -7.14
N TYR A 116 -3.62 -0.66 -6.78
CA TYR A 116 -2.64 -1.41 -7.55
C TYR A 116 -2.00 -2.44 -6.65
N VAL A 117 -2.19 -3.72 -6.97
CA VAL A 117 -1.67 -4.84 -6.20
C VAL A 117 -0.44 -5.40 -6.92
N VAL A 118 0.69 -5.47 -6.23
CA VAL A 118 1.95 -5.93 -6.82
C VAL A 118 2.65 -6.88 -5.85
N PRO A 119 3.06 -8.08 -6.27
CA PRO A 119 3.86 -8.95 -5.41
C PRO A 119 5.26 -8.37 -5.24
N THR A 120 5.81 -8.48 -4.03
CA THR A 120 7.15 -7.99 -3.69
C THR A 120 8.23 -8.56 -4.60
N SER A 121 8.09 -9.83 -5.03
CA SER A 121 8.99 -10.48 -5.98
C SER A 121 9.12 -9.73 -7.31
N VAL A 122 8.03 -9.16 -7.82
CA VAL A 122 8.03 -8.33 -9.04
C VAL A 122 8.72 -6.99 -8.78
N ILE A 123 8.49 -6.37 -7.62
CA ILE A 123 9.18 -5.12 -7.25
C ILE A 123 10.68 -5.37 -7.08
N ASP A 124 11.09 -6.47 -6.44
CA ASP A 124 12.50 -6.82 -6.27
C ASP A 124 13.20 -7.11 -7.60
N LYS A 125 12.51 -7.75 -8.54
CA LYS A 125 13.03 -8.00 -9.88
C LYS A 125 13.17 -6.72 -10.70
N GLU A 126 12.14 -5.89 -10.75
CA GLU A 126 12.05 -4.76 -11.69
C GLU A 126 12.55 -3.42 -11.09
N LYS A 127 12.66 -3.35 -9.76
CA LYS A 127 13.08 -2.18 -8.95
C LYS A 127 13.99 -2.59 -7.76
N PRO A 128 15.11 -3.31 -8.00
CA PRO A 128 15.93 -3.87 -6.92
C PRO A 128 16.52 -2.82 -5.99
N CYS A 129 17.00 -1.69 -6.51
CA CYS A 129 17.68 -0.65 -5.70
C CYS A 129 16.83 0.60 -5.50
N SER A 130 15.57 0.62 -5.95
CA SER A 130 14.73 1.82 -5.86
C SER A 130 14.05 1.91 -4.50
N GLU A 131 14.14 3.08 -3.89
CA GLU A 131 13.42 3.40 -2.64
C GLU A 131 12.02 3.94 -2.90
N THR A 132 11.73 4.34 -4.13
CA THR A 132 10.42 4.87 -4.52
C THR A 132 10.01 4.41 -5.91
N ILE A 133 8.70 4.44 -6.16
CA ILE A 133 8.11 4.16 -7.48
C ILE A 133 7.07 5.23 -7.83
N GLY A 134 7.09 5.70 -9.08
CA GLY A 134 6.09 6.64 -9.60
C GLY A 134 4.87 5.93 -10.21
N LEU A 135 3.80 6.66 -10.49
CA LEU A 135 2.55 6.07 -10.99
C LEU A 135 2.67 5.32 -12.31
N ARG A 136 3.41 5.85 -13.29
CA ARG A 136 3.57 5.18 -14.60
C ARG A 136 4.27 3.81 -14.48
N PRO A 137 5.48 3.71 -13.91
CA PRO A 137 6.11 2.40 -13.73
C PRO A 137 5.31 1.48 -12.81
N LEU A 138 4.56 2.01 -11.82
CA LEU A 138 3.65 1.19 -11.02
C LEU A 138 2.56 0.55 -11.89
N LYS A 139 1.92 1.31 -12.78
CA LYS A 139 0.94 0.78 -13.75
C LYS A 139 1.56 -0.28 -14.66
N ASP A 140 2.80 -0.09 -15.07
CA ASP A 140 3.50 -1.07 -15.90
C ASP A 140 3.77 -2.38 -15.14
N LEU A 141 3.94 -2.36 -13.80
CA LEU A 141 4.11 -3.55 -12.95
C LEU A 141 2.79 -4.22 -12.57
N ALA A 142 1.80 -3.43 -12.13
CA ALA A 142 0.51 -3.93 -11.62
C ALA A 142 -0.47 -4.29 -12.74
N GLY A 143 -0.31 -3.69 -13.93
CA GLY A 143 -1.31 -3.74 -14.98
C GLY A 143 -2.44 -2.73 -14.74
N ARG A 144 -3.69 -3.19 -14.88
CA ARG A 144 -4.86 -2.32 -14.72
C ARG A 144 -5.12 -2.05 -13.22
N PRO A 145 -5.51 -0.82 -12.85
CA PRO A 145 -6.01 -0.58 -11.50
C PRO A 145 -7.26 -1.42 -11.23
N CYS A 146 -7.46 -1.82 -9.99
CA CYS A 146 -8.71 -2.41 -9.51
C CYS A 146 -9.53 -1.37 -8.72
N SER A 147 -10.85 -1.57 -8.73
CA SER A 147 -11.79 -0.82 -7.90
C SER A 147 -11.74 -1.31 -6.45
N TYR A 148 -12.46 -0.63 -5.56
CA TYR A 148 -12.65 -1.13 -4.19
C TYR A 148 -13.31 -2.52 -4.17
N ASP A 149 -14.35 -2.71 -4.98
CA ASP A 149 -15.14 -3.94 -5.01
C ASP A 149 -14.33 -5.13 -5.58
N ASP A 150 -13.37 -4.86 -6.48
CA ASP A 150 -12.50 -5.88 -7.08
C ASP A 150 -11.24 -6.17 -6.24
N LEU A 151 -10.96 -5.35 -5.21
CA LEU A 151 -9.69 -5.38 -4.49
C LEU A 151 -9.42 -6.73 -3.82
N ALA A 152 -10.42 -7.32 -3.17
CA ALA A 152 -10.27 -8.60 -2.49
C ALA A 152 -9.88 -9.72 -3.48
N ALA A 153 -10.58 -9.80 -4.60
CA ALA A 153 -10.31 -10.79 -5.64
C ALA A 153 -8.92 -10.60 -6.24
N GLU A 154 -8.49 -9.35 -6.46
CA GLU A 154 -7.16 -9.06 -7.00
C GLU A 154 -6.05 -9.40 -6.01
N VAL A 155 -6.23 -9.12 -4.71
CA VAL A 155 -5.25 -9.53 -3.69
C VAL A 155 -5.15 -11.05 -3.63
N THR A 156 -6.26 -11.79 -3.63
CA THR A 156 -6.24 -13.26 -3.67
C THR A 156 -5.49 -13.77 -4.90
N ARG A 157 -5.82 -13.25 -6.09
CA ARG A 157 -5.17 -13.63 -7.34
C ARG A 157 -3.65 -13.39 -7.33
N VAL A 158 -3.21 -12.25 -6.77
CA VAL A 158 -1.78 -11.95 -6.65
C VAL A 158 -1.13 -12.84 -5.59
N ALA A 159 -1.76 -13.07 -4.44
CA ALA A 159 -1.24 -13.93 -3.39
C ALA A 159 -1.01 -15.37 -3.87
N GLU A 160 -1.91 -15.92 -4.67
CA GLU A 160 -1.74 -17.25 -5.30
C GLU A 160 -0.56 -17.32 -6.28
N SER A 161 -0.10 -16.19 -6.80
CA SER A 161 1.09 -16.11 -7.66
C SER A 161 2.40 -15.96 -6.89
N VAL A 162 2.34 -15.71 -5.57
CA VAL A 162 3.51 -15.65 -4.69
C VAL A 162 3.85 -17.08 -4.25
N PRO A 163 5.04 -17.61 -4.55
CA PRO A 163 5.44 -18.92 -4.06
C PRO A 163 5.53 -18.92 -2.53
N PRO A 164 5.24 -20.06 -1.87
CA PRO A 164 5.33 -20.21 -0.42
C PRO A 164 6.75 -20.06 0.13
#